data_AF-A0A0Q8CP27-F1
#
_entry.id   AF-A0A0Q8CP27-F1
#
_cell.length_a   1.000
_cell.length_b   1.000
_cell.length_c   1.000
_cell.angle_alpha   90.00
_cell.angle_beta   90.00
_cell.angle_gamma   90.00
#
_symmetry.space_group_name_H-M   'P 1'
#
loop_
_entity.id
_entity.type
_entity.pdbx_description
1 polymer ?
#
loop_
_entity_poly.entity_id
_entity_poly.type
_entity_poly.pdbx_seq_one_letter_code
_entity_poly.pdbx_strand_id
1 'polypeptide(L)'
;MWWWDGVRWIQPQNEPSPAPTSAVAIARLAIATQVLLVISAVTSVVTIGIETFGINAASRYLGGDDSAIRMIDSYDQLSSVFGILSSLSLLATGVLWMIWQYRVAKQFIGLTRRSPGWHVGSWIVPVVNLWFPYQNIADLWRAVGRTRPSWQIVWWLLWVLSNTVSTQSSRLTLNAQDLEQFQLAMSMSIVAETLLLAAAPLAWLTVRGITQGVLQRSSAPVVLAPAV
;
A
#
# COMPACT_ATOMS: atom_id res chain seq x y z
N MET A 1 12.22 -28.88 -4.18
CA MET A 1 10.94 -28.69 -4.90
C MET A 1 11.24 -27.86 -6.14
N TRP A 2 10.80 -28.28 -7.32
CA TRP A 2 11.09 -27.60 -8.59
C TRP A 2 10.18 -26.38 -8.76
N TRP A 3 10.68 -25.30 -9.36
CA TRP A 3 9.86 -24.15 -9.75
C TRP A 3 10.17 -23.68 -11.17
N TRP A 4 9.26 -22.89 -11.74
CA TRP A 4 9.31 -22.39 -13.11
C TRP A 4 9.93 -21.00 -13.16
N ASP A 5 10.96 -20.79 -14.00
CA ASP A 5 11.66 -19.50 -14.16
C ASP A 5 11.13 -18.65 -15.33
N GLY A 6 10.16 -19.16 -16.11
CA GLY A 6 9.65 -18.54 -17.33
C GLY A 6 10.14 -19.18 -18.63
N VAL A 7 11.16 -20.04 -18.58
CA VAL A 7 11.77 -20.73 -19.74
C VAL A 7 11.96 -22.23 -19.49
N ARG A 8 12.30 -22.65 -18.27
CA ARG A 8 12.56 -24.04 -17.89
C ARG A 8 12.27 -24.33 -16.40
N TRP A 9 12.11 -25.61 -16.08
CA TRP A 9 12.04 -26.09 -14.71
C TRP A 9 13.43 -26.17 -14.09
N ILE A 10 13.66 -25.52 -12.95
CA ILE A 10 14.97 -25.50 -12.28
C ILE A 10 14.90 -26.20 -10.92
N GLN A 11 15.95 -26.96 -10.58
CA GLN A 11 16.25 -27.39 -9.21
C GLN A 11 16.94 -26.26 -8.42
N PRO A 12 16.66 -26.11 -7.11
CA PRO A 12 17.22 -25.04 -6.27
C PRO A 12 18.75 -24.95 -6.26
N GLN A 13 19.45 -26.01 -6.66
CA GLN A 13 20.90 -26.15 -6.60
C GLN A 13 21.62 -25.52 -7.81
N ASN A 14 20.90 -25.21 -8.89
CA ASN A 14 21.46 -24.83 -10.18
C ASN A 14 21.35 -23.33 -10.50
N GLU A 15 20.92 -22.48 -9.57
CA GLU A 15 21.01 -21.03 -9.77
C GLU A 15 22.42 -20.53 -9.42
N PRO A 16 23.12 -19.85 -10.33
CA PRO A 16 24.16 -18.91 -9.93
C PRO A 16 23.48 -17.92 -8.98
N SER A 17 23.97 -17.78 -7.74
CA SER A 17 23.46 -16.79 -6.78
C SER A 17 23.20 -15.47 -7.52
N PRO A 18 21.95 -14.99 -7.60
CA PRO A 18 21.67 -13.76 -8.30
C PRO A 18 22.59 -12.69 -7.72
N ALA A 19 23.25 -11.92 -8.59
CA ALA A 19 24.15 -10.86 -8.16
C ALA A 19 23.42 -10.05 -7.07
N PRO A 20 24.02 -9.91 -5.86
CA PRO A 20 23.32 -9.32 -4.73
C PRO A 20 22.82 -7.96 -5.15
N THR A 21 21.50 -7.78 -5.17
CA THR A 21 20.93 -6.45 -5.39
C THR A 21 21.51 -5.57 -4.29
N SER A 22 22.16 -4.47 -4.65
CA SER A 22 22.85 -3.68 -3.62
C SER A 22 21.84 -3.23 -2.57
N ALA A 23 22.11 -3.50 -1.30
CA ALA A 23 21.22 -3.15 -0.19
C ALA A 23 20.89 -1.65 -0.19
N VAL A 24 21.80 -0.83 -0.72
CA VAL A 24 21.63 0.61 -0.99
C VAL A 24 20.47 0.89 -1.94
N ALA A 25 20.34 0.14 -3.04
CA ALA A 25 19.25 0.35 -4.00
C ALA A 25 17.89 0.00 -3.39
N ILE A 26 17.81 -1.06 -2.57
CA ILE A 26 16.60 -1.41 -1.81
C ILE A 26 16.26 -0.29 -0.81
N ALA A 27 17.24 0.25 -0.10
CA ALA A 27 17.04 1.35 0.83
C ALA A 27 16.53 2.63 0.14
N ARG A 28 17.02 2.98 -1.05
CA ARG A 28 16.52 4.14 -1.81
C ARG A 28 15.05 3.98 -2.20
N LEU A 29 14.65 2.80 -2.66
CA LEU A 29 13.25 2.50 -2.98
C LEU A 29 12.37 2.53 -1.72
N ALA A 30 12.88 2.03 -0.60
CA ALA A 30 12.20 2.07 0.68
C ALA A 30 11.94 3.52 1.12
N ILE A 31 12.95 4.39 1.04
CA ILE A 31 12.82 5.82 1.36
C ILE A 31 11.79 6.49 0.45
N ALA A 32 11.86 6.26 -0.87
CA ALA A 32 10.88 6.81 -1.80
C ALA A 32 9.44 6.35 -1.48
N THR A 33 9.26 5.07 -1.18
CA THR A 33 7.97 4.50 -0.77
C THR A 33 7.48 5.13 0.53
N GLN A 34 8.37 5.35 1.50
CA GLN A 34 8.06 5.99 2.77
C GLN A 34 7.63 7.45 2.62
N VAL A 35 8.31 8.21 1.75
CA VAL A 35 7.93 9.59 1.42
C VAL A 35 6.55 9.62 0.78
N LEU A 36 6.29 8.71 -0.18
CA LEU A 36 4.98 8.63 -0.82
C LEU A 36 3.87 8.22 0.16
N LEU A 37 4.12 7.31 1.10
CA LEU A 37 3.16 7.00 2.16
C LEU A 37 2.80 8.23 3.01
N VAL A 38 3.77 9.11 3.28
CA VAL A 38 3.51 10.38 3.97
C VAL A 38 2.69 11.32 3.09
N ILE A 39 3.01 11.43 1.80
CA ILE A 39 2.22 12.21 0.85
C ILE A 39 0.78 11.68 0.78
N SER A 40 0.58 10.37 0.69
CA SER A 40 -0.75 9.75 0.67
C SER A 40 -1.51 10.01 1.98
N ALA A 41 -0.84 10.00 3.13
CA ALA A 41 -1.46 10.37 4.40
C ALA A 41 -1.90 11.84 4.43
N VAL A 42 -1.08 12.75 3.91
CA VAL A 42 -1.43 14.17 3.78
C VAL A 42 -2.61 14.35 2.83
N THR A 43 -2.62 13.66 1.68
CA THR A 43 -3.76 13.73 0.77
C THR A 43 -5.03 13.20 1.41
N SER A 44 -4.98 12.11 2.19
CA SER A 44 -6.14 11.60 2.94
C SER A 44 -6.71 12.65 3.90
N VAL A 45 -5.86 13.38 4.63
CA VAL A 45 -6.32 14.48 5.51
C VAL A 45 -7.02 15.59 4.71
N VAL A 46 -6.47 15.96 3.56
CA VAL A 46 -7.07 16.98 2.70
C VAL A 46 -8.41 16.50 2.12
N THR A 47 -8.48 15.26 1.64
CA THR A 47 -9.72 14.65 1.13
C THR A 47 -10.79 14.63 2.21
N ILE A 48 -10.48 14.23 3.44
CA ILE A 48 -11.44 14.28 4.57
C ILE A 48 -12.01 15.69 4.75
N GLY A 49 -11.16 16.72 4.65
CA GLY A 49 -11.58 18.12 4.71
C GLY A 49 -12.51 18.52 3.55
N ILE A 50 -12.18 18.10 2.33
CA ILE A 50 -12.98 18.36 1.12
C ILE A 50 -14.35 17.69 1.23
N GLU A 51 -14.41 16.42 1.62
CA GLU A 51 -15.65 15.65 1.79
C GLU A 51 -16.53 16.26 2.89
N THR A 52 -15.93 16.68 4.00
CA THR A 52 -16.65 17.36 5.10
C THR A 52 -17.23 18.70 4.61
N PHE A 53 -16.46 19.45 3.82
CA PHE A 53 -16.93 20.68 3.18
C PHE A 53 -18.09 20.40 2.21
N GLY A 54 -18.00 19.36 1.39
CA GLY A 54 -19.06 18.92 0.46
C GLY A 54 -20.35 18.55 1.17
N ILE A 55 -20.28 17.78 2.26
CA ILE A 55 -21.44 17.44 3.10
C ILE A 55 -22.10 18.70 3.66
N ASN A 56 -21.32 19.67 4.15
CA ASN A 56 -21.87 20.93 4.67
C ASN A 56 -22.56 21.75 3.57
N ALA A 57 -21.93 21.86 2.39
CA ALA A 57 -22.50 22.55 1.23
C ALA A 57 -23.82 21.92 0.79
N ALA A 58 -23.85 20.60 0.67
CA ALA A 58 -25.03 19.83 0.31
C ALA A 58 -26.15 19.99 1.35
N SER A 59 -25.82 19.96 2.65
CA SER A 59 -26.79 20.12 3.73
C SER A 59 -27.45 21.51 3.72
N ARG A 60 -26.67 22.56 3.43
CA ARG A 60 -27.19 23.93 3.31
C ARG A 60 -28.14 24.08 2.12
N TYR A 61 -27.77 23.51 0.98
CA TYR A 61 -28.61 23.52 -0.21
C TYR A 61 -29.96 22.82 0.04
N LEU A 62 -29.94 21.63 0.67
CA LEU A 62 -31.17 20.92 1.08
C LEU A 62 -32.00 21.70 2.12
N GLY A 63 -31.35 22.53 2.93
CA GLY A 63 -31.99 23.44 3.88
C GLY A 63 -32.65 24.68 3.23
N GLY A 64 -32.61 24.81 1.90
CA GLY A 64 -33.21 25.93 1.16
C GLY A 64 -32.28 27.12 0.91
N ASP A 65 -30.98 27.00 1.21
CA ASP A 65 -29.99 28.02 0.85
C ASP A 65 -29.50 27.81 -0.58
N ASP A 66 -30.24 28.35 -1.55
CA ASP A 66 -29.89 28.29 -2.98
C ASP A 66 -28.49 28.84 -3.28
N SER A 67 -27.96 29.73 -2.43
CA SER A 67 -26.61 30.30 -2.62
C SER A 67 -25.49 29.29 -2.39
N ALA A 68 -25.79 28.17 -1.71
CA ALA A 68 -24.87 27.06 -1.48
C ALA A 68 -24.47 26.32 -2.76
N ILE A 69 -25.17 26.54 -3.88
CA ILE A 69 -24.79 25.96 -5.18
C ILE A 69 -23.34 26.29 -5.57
N ARG A 70 -22.86 27.50 -5.27
CA ARG A 70 -21.45 27.89 -5.53
C ARG A 70 -20.45 27.12 -4.68
N MET A 71 -20.87 26.67 -3.49
CA MET A 71 -20.04 25.83 -2.63
C MET A 71 -19.95 24.40 -3.18
N ILE A 72 -21.06 23.90 -3.73
CA ILE A 72 -21.10 22.61 -4.44
C ILE A 72 -20.18 22.67 -5.67
N ASP A 73 -20.26 23.71 -6.50
CA ASP A 73 -19.36 23.88 -7.66
C ASP A 73 -17.87 23.89 -7.24
N SER A 74 -17.57 24.56 -6.11
CA SER A 74 -16.21 24.62 -5.57
C SER A 74 -15.76 23.24 -5.05
N TYR A 75 -16.66 22.50 -4.40
CA TYR A 75 -16.41 21.13 -3.97
C TYR A 75 -16.14 20.22 -5.17
N ASP A 76 -16.92 20.30 -6.25
CA ASP A 76 -16.74 19.46 -7.44
C ASP A 76 -15.34 19.67 -8.08
N GLN A 77 -14.89 20.93 -8.13
CA GLN A 77 -13.54 21.25 -8.63
C GLN A 77 -12.44 20.71 -7.71
N LEU A 78 -12.54 20.95 -6.39
CA LEU A 78 -11.56 20.50 -5.41
C LEU A 78 -11.49 18.98 -5.34
N SER A 79 -12.64 18.31 -5.27
CA SER A 79 -12.73 16.84 -5.19
C SER A 79 -12.19 16.18 -6.45
N SER A 80 -12.46 16.74 -7.64
CA SER A 80 -11.90 16.23 -8.90
C SER A 80 -10.38 16.33 -8.94
N VAL A 81 -9.82 17.51 -8.62
CA VAL A 81 -8.37 17.73 -8.66
C VAL A 81 -7.64 16.88 -7.62
N PHE A 82 -8.09 16.92 -6.36
CA PHE A 82 -7.46 16.15 -5.28
C PHE A 82 -7.71 14.66 -5.41
N GLY A 83 -8.84 14.23 -5.97
CA GLY A 83 -9.10 12.83 -6.29
C GLY A 83 -8.09 12.26 -7.27
N ILE A 84 -7.76 13.01 -8.34
CA ILE A 84 -6.72 12.62 -9.32
C ILE A 84 -5.35 12.57 -8.65
N LEU A 85 -4.97 13.60 -7.89
CA LEU A 85 -3.66 13.65 -7.22
C LEU A 85 -3.48 12.52 -6.19
N SER A 86 -4.52 12.26 -5.40
CA SER A 86 -4.54 11.17 -4.41
C SER A 86 -4.43 9.82 -5.09
N SER A 87 -5.17 9.61 -6.19
CA SER A 87 -5.10 8.37 -6.99
C SER A 87 -3.71 8.14 -7.56
N LEU A 88 -3.09 9.17 -8.15
CA LEU A 88 -1.72 9.08 -8.69
C LEU A 88 -0.69 8.81 -7.59
N SER A 89 -0.82 9.46 -6.43
CA SER A 89 0.04 9.23 -5.27
C SER A 89 -0.07 7.78 -4.78
N LEU A 90 -1.29 7.25 -4.65
CA LEU A 90 -1.52 5.89 -4.18
C LEU A 90 -1.02 4.85 -5.20
N LEU A 91 -1.22 5.08 -6.50
CA LEU A 91 -0.68 4.23 -7.57
C LEU A 91 0.85 4.21 -7.55
N ALA A 92 1.49 5.39 -7.45
CA ALA A 92 2.95 5.48 -7.34
C ALA A 92 3.47 4.76 -6.09
N THR A 93 2.77 4.91 -4.96
CA THR A 93 3.08 4.20 -3.71
C THR A 93 3.01 2.70 -3.89
N GLY A 94 1.94 2.18 -4.49
CA GLY A 94 1.75 0.76 -4.77
C GLY A 94 2.84 0.20 -5.69
N VAL A 95 3.17 0.91 -6.77
CA VAL A 95 4.24 0.50 -7.71
C VAL A 95 5.59 0.43 -7.01
N LEU A 96 5.99 1.48 -6.28
CA LEU A 96 7.28 1.47 -5.59
C LEU A 96 7.32 0.45 -4.44
N TRP A 97 6.22 0.27 -3.72
CA TRP A 97 6.08 -0.79 -2.73
C TRP A 97 6.30 -2.16 -3.36
N MET A 98 5.66 -2.45 -4.49
CA MET A 98 5.79 -3.73 -5.19
C MET A 98 7.22 -3.96 -5.70
N ILE A 99 7.88 -2.94 -6.27
CA ILE A 99 9.27 -3.03 -6.74
C ILE A 99 10.21 -3.27 -5.56
N TRP A 100 10.03 -2.55 -4.46
CA TRP A 100 10.79 -2.74 -3.23
C TRP A 100 10.60 -4.16 -2.69
N GLN A 101 9.35 -4.60 -2.52
CA GLN A 101 8.99 -5.91 -1.99
C GLN A 101 9.57 -7.05 -2.85
N TYR A 102 9.50 -6.91 -4.17
CA TYR A 102 10.11 -7.85 -5.12
C TYR A 102 11.62 -7.97 -4.92
N ARG A 103 12.32 -6.84 -4.80
CA ARG A 103 13.78 -6.83 -4.62
C ARG A 103 14.20 -7.45 -3.29
N VAL A 104 13.47 -7.18 -2.21
CA VAL A 104 13.71 -7.84 -0.92
C VAL A 104 13.48 -9.35 -1.07
N ALA A 105 12.35 -9.77 -1.64
CA ALA A 105 12.06 -11.20 -1.84
C ALA A 105 13.14 -11.89 -2.69
N LYS A 106 13.64 -11.23 -3.75
CA LYS A 106 14.71 -11.73 -4.61
C LYS A 106 16.05 -11.88 -3.87
N GLN A 107 16.35 -11.01 -2.91
CA GLN A 107 17.58 -11.11 -2.11
C GLN A 107 17.56 -12.31 -1.14
N PHE A 108 16.38 -12.76 -0.72
CA PHE A 108 16.21 -13.83 0.26
C PHE A 108 15.44 -15.04 -0.33
N ILE A 109 15.72 -15.38 -1.59
CA ILE A 109 15.17 -16.58 -2.24
C ILE A 109 15.47 -17.82 -1.38
N GLY A 110 14.47 -18.69 -1.24
CA GLY A 110 14.53 -19.89 -0.40
C GLY A 110 14.17 -19.66 1.08
N LEU A 111 14.06 -18.40 1.54
CA LEU A 111 13.63 -18.06 2.91
C LEU A 111 12.16 -17.60 2.98
N THR A 112 11.50 -17.42 1.85
CA THR A 112 10.08 -17.06 1.73
C THR A 112 9.25 -18.25 1.24
N ARG A 113 7.95 -18.30 1.57
CA ARG A 113 7.08 -19.40 1.12
C ARG A 113 6.80 -19.37 -0.38
N ARG A 114 6.93 -18.19 -1.01
CA ARG A 114 6.59 -17.95 -2.41
C ARG A 114 7.76 -17.33 -3.16
N SER A 115 7.73 -17.50 -4.49
CA SER A 115 8.70 -16.87 -5.38
C SER A 115 8.58 -15.34 -5.35
N PRO A 116 9.66 -14.60 -5.68
CA PRO A 116 9.62 -13.13 -5.73
C PRO A 116 8.51 -12.57 -6.63
N GLY A 117 8.21 -13.23 -7.75
CA GLY A 117 7.11 -12.82 -8.64
C GLY A 117 5.74 -12.84 -7.95
N TRP A 118 5.48 -13.83 -7.09
CA TRP A 118 4.25 -13.92 -6.31
C TRP A 118 4.15 -12.88 -5.19
N HIS A 119 5.27 -12.26 -4.77
CA HIS A 119 5.23 -11.11 -3.86
C HIS A 119 4.60 -9.87 -4.53
N VAL A 120 4.69 -9.77 -5.85
CA VAL A 120 4.05 -8.70 -6.65
C VAL A 120 2.68 -9.15 -7.14
N GLY A 121 2.62 -10.32 -7.80
CA GLY A 121 1.39 -10.83 -8.41
C GLY A 121 0.23 -11.00 -7.42
N SER A 122 0.53 -11.22 -6.14
CA SER A 122 -0.50 -11.30 -5.10
C SER A 122 -1.33 -10.03 -4.94
N TRP A 123 -0.79 -8.86 -5.29
CA TRP A 123 -1.52 -7.59 -5.18
C TRP A 123 -2.52 -7.38 -6.32
N ILE A 124 -2.33 -8.03 -7.45
CA ILE A 124 -3.10 -7.76 -8.68
C ILE A 124 -4.26 -8.76 -8.83
N VAL A 125 -4.10 -9.98 -8.33
CA VAL A 125 -5.12 -11.03 -8.44
C VAL A 125 -6.19 -10.85 -7.36
N PRO A 126 -7.47 -10.55 -7.69
CA PRO A 126 -8.46 -10.06 -6.72
C PRO A 126 -8.70 -10.96 -5.51
N VAL A 127 -8.88 -12.26 -5.73
CA VAL A 127 -9.12 -13.22 -4.64
C VAL A 127 -7.88 -13.38 -3.78
N VAL A 128 -6.71 -13.44 -4.41
CA VAL A 128 -5.41 -13.65 -3.75
C VAL A 128 -4.99 -12.43 -2.94
N ASN A 129 -5.34 -11.22 -3.40
CA ASN A 129 -5.05 -9.95 -2.75
C ASN A 129 -5.53 -9.88 -1.30
N LEU A 130 -6.58 -10.65 -0.93
CA LEU A 130 -7.16 -10.64 0.41
C LEU A 130 -6.26 -11.24 1.51
N TRP A 131 -5.29 -12.11 1.18
CA TRP A 131 -4.43 -12.72 2.22
C TRP A 131 -2.99 -13.02 1.82
N PHE A 132 -2.65 -13.21 0.53
CA PHE A 132 -1.26 -13.46 0.15
C PHE A 132 -0.32 -12.29 0.43
N PRO A 133 -0.68 -11.02 0.17
CA PRO A 133 0.23 -9.92 0.44
C PRO A 133 0.59 -9.80 1.93
N TYR A 134 -0.38 -10.01 2.82
CA TYR A 134 -0.13 -10.12 4.25
C TYR A 134 0.91 -11.20 4.58
N GLN A 135 0.74 -12.40 4.04
CA GLN A 135 1.65 -13.52 4.26
C GLN A 135 3.04 -13.24 3.67
N ASN A 136 3.09 -12.64 2.49
CA ASN A 136 4.34 -12.30 1.81
C ASN A 136 5.16 -11.30 2.63
N ILE A 137 4.52 -10.28 3.21
CA ILE A 137 5.19 -9.34 4.13
C ILE A 137 5.63 -10.02 5.43
N ALA A 138 4.78 -10.90 5.99
CA ALA A 138 5.15 -11.70 7.15
C ALA A 138 6.38 -12.59 6.90
N ASP A 139 6.50 -13.15 5.70
CA ASP A 139 7.65 -13.94 5.27
C ASP A 139 8.89 -13.06 5.13
N LEU A 140 8.77 -11.83 4.60
CA LEU A 140 9.90 -10.90 4.52
C LEU A 140 10.46 -10.53 5.89
N TRP A 141 9.62 -10.29 6.90
CA TRP A 141 10.09 -10.07 8.28
C TRP A 141 10.99 -11.22 8.76
N ARG A 142 10.54 -12.46 8.60
CA ARG A 142 11.30 -13.65 8.99
C ARG A 142 12.57 -13.82 8.15
N ALA A 143 12.47 -13.56 6.84
CA ALA A 143 13.57 -13.65 5.90
C ALA A 143 14.67 -12.62 6.16
N VAL A 144 14.38 -11.49 6.83
CA VAL A 144 15.40 -10.55 7.30
C VAL A 144 15.86 -10.82 8.74
N GLY A 145 15.47 -11.96 9.33
CA GLY A 145 15.86 -12.36 10.68
C GLY A 145 15.14 -11.59 11.79
N ARG A 146 13.98 -11.00 11.51
CA ARG A 146 13.19 -10.24 12.49
C ARG A 146 11.87 -10.95 12.77
N THR A 147 11.39 -10.83 14.01
CA THR A 147 10.06 -11.31 14.38
C THR A 147 8.99 -10.44 13.74
N ARG A 148 7.96 -11.06 13.16
CA ARG A 148 6.79 -10.35 12.64
C ARG A 148 6.11 -9.56 13.76
N PRO A 149 5.92 -8.25 13.63
CA PRO A 149 5.23 -7.47 14.65
C PRO A 149 3.74 -7.86 14.75
N SER A 150 3.19 -7.82 15.96
CA SER A 150 1.77 -8.10 16.23
C SER A 150 0.85 -7.13 15.51
N TRP A 151 1.21 -5.84 15.45
CA TRP A 151 0.45 -4.78 14.79
C TRP A 151 0.33 -4.94 13.26
N GLN A 152 1.09 -5.83 12.61
CA GLN A 152 0.98 -6.02 11.15
C GLN A 152 -0.43 -6.47 10.73
N ILE A 153 -1.15 -7.21 11.59
CA ILE A 153 -2.53 -7.60 11.27
C ILE A 153 -3.46 -6.38 11.28
N VAL A 154 -3.23 -5.42 12.19
CA VAL A 154 -4.01 -4.18 12.28
C VAL A 154 -3.82 -3.36 11.02
N TRP A 155 -2.58 -3.16 10.57
CA TRP A 155 -2.26 -2.53 9.29
C TRP A 155 -3.02 -3.16 8.13
N TRP A 156 -2.97 -4.50 8.05
CA TRP A 156 -3.60 -5.24 6.97
C TRP A 156 -5.11 -5.05 6.95
N LEU A 157 -5.76 -5.19 8.11
CA LEU A 157 -7.20 -5.02 8.23
C LEU A 157 -7.64 -3.59 7.92
N LEU A 158 -6.92 -2.58 8.40
CA LEU A 158 -7.18 -1.17 8.08
C LEU A 158 -7.09 -0.93 6.58
N TRP A 159 -6.06 -1.43 5.91
CA TRP A 159 -5.88 -1.28 4.47
C TRP A 159 -6.98 -1.99 3.68
N VAL A 160 -7.32 -3.24 4.01
CA VAL A 160 -8.41 -4.00 3.33
C VAL A 160 -9.76 -3.31 3.52
N LEU A 161 -10.09 -2.89 4.74
CA LEU A 161 -11.34 -2.19 5.03
C LEU A 161 -11.40 -0.85 4.31
N SER A 162 -10.33 -0.07 4.34
CA SER A 162 -10.23 1.19 3.60
C SER A 162 -10.51 1.01 2.11
N ASN A 163 -9.84 0.05 1.45
CA ASN A 163 -10.04 -0.21 0.01
C ASN A 163 -11.47 -0.67 -0.29
N THR A 164 -12.06 -1.49 0.58
CA THR A 164 -13.43 -1.97 0.42
C THR A 164 -14.43 -0.82 0.52
N VAL A 165 -14.31 0.01 1.56
CA VAL A 165 -15.20 1.17 1.76
C VAL A 165 -14.99 2.20 0.66
N SER A 166 -13.75 2.49 0.26
CA SER A 166 -13.42 3.40 -0.85
C SER A 166 -14.04 2.93 -2.16
N THR A 167 -13.91 1.64 -2.50
CA THR A 167 -14.53 1.07 -3.71
C THR A 167 -16.05 1.23 -3.69
N GLN A 168 -16.69 0.99 -2.55
CA GLN A 168 -18.13 1.16 -2.41
C GLN A 168 -18.56 2.63 -2.48
N SER A 169 -17.79 3.53 -1.85
CA SER A 169 -17.96 4.98 -1.93
C SER A 169 -17.93 5.46 -3.38
N SER A 170 -16.86 5.13 -4.12
CA SER A 170 -16.72 5.52 -5.53
C SER A 170 -17.84 4.97 -6.41
N ARG A 171 -18.26 3.72 -6.17
CA ARG A 171 -19.42 3.13 -6.88
C ARG A 171 -20.69 3.91 -6.57
N LEU A 172 -20.92 4.31 -5.33
CA LEU A 172 -22.09 5.08 -4.95
C LEU A 172 -22.05 6.49 -5.56
N THR A 173 -20.91 7.18 -5.52
CA THR A 173 -20.70 8.49 -6.18
C THR A 173 -21.05 8.44 -7.67
N LEU A 174 -20.61 7.39 -8.38
CA LEU A 174 -20.84 7.26 -9.83
C LEU A 174 -22.29 6.95 -10.20
N ASN A 175 -23.07 6.37 -9.28
CA ASN A 175 -24.44 5.94 -9.54
C ASN A 175 -25.49 6.78 -8.79
N ALA A 176 -25.06 7.77 -8.00
CA ALA A 176 -25.94 8.59 -7.19
C ALA A 176 -26.90 9.40 -8.08
N GLN A 177 -28.19 9.37 -7.74
CA GLN A 177 -29.25 10.07 -8.49
C GLN A 177 -29.83 11.27 -7.74
N ASP A 178 -29.48 11.41 -6.47
CA ASP A 178 -29.95 12.46 -5.58
C ASP A 178 -28.82 12.90 -4.64
N LEU A 179 -29.04 14.03 -3.97
CA LEU A 179 -28.04 14.64 -3.10
C LEU A 179 -27.82 13.85 -1.79
N GLU A 180 -28.82 13.08 -1.34
CA GLU A 180 -28.69 12.24 -0.14
C GLU A 180 -27.72 11.07 -0.39
N GLN A 181 -27.81 10.41 -1.55
CA GLN A 181 -26.88 9.38 -1.99
C GLN A 181 -25.46 9.93 -2.12
N PHE A 182 -25.30 11.16 -2.63
CA PHE A 182 -23.99 11.83 -2.65
C PHE A 182 -23.45 12.06 -1.24
N GLN A 183 -24.25 12.54 -0.28
CA GLN A 183 -23.81 12.71 1.11
C GLN A 183 -23.42 11.40 1.78
N LEU A 184 -24.13 10.31 1.49
CA LEU A 184 -23.77 8.98 1.96
C LEU A 184 -22.42 8.55 1.35
N ALA A 185 -22.19 8.77 0.06
CA ALA A 185 -20.92 8.48 -0.59
C ALA A 185 -19.77 9.28 0.05
N MET A 186 -19.93 10.61 0.22
CA MET A 186 -18.93 11.45 0.90
C MET A 186 -18.62 10.96 2.32
N SER A 187 -19.64 10.53 3.07
CA SER A 187 -19.46 9.96 4.42
C SER A 187 -18.67 8.64 4.39
N MET A 188 -18.95 7.76 3.43
CA MET A 188 -18.18 6.53 3.23
C MET A 188 -16.73 6.84 2.82
N SER A 189 -16.51 7.85 1.99
CA SER A 189 -15.19 8.36 1.59
C SER A 189 -14.38 8.78 2.82
N ILE A 190 -14.96 9.58 3.72
CA ILE A 190 -14.31 10.00 4.98
C ILE A 190 -13.89 8.79 5.83
N VAL A 191 -14.77 7.79 5.95
CA VAL A 191 -14.45 6.56 6.69
C VAL A 191 -13.28 5.81 6.03
N ALA A 192 -13.30 5.67 4.71
CA ALA A 192 -12.24 5.01 3.96
C ALA A 192 -10.88 5.71 4.12
N GLU A 193 -10.87 7.04 4.01
CA GLU A 193 -9.69 7.87 4.17
C GLU A 193 -9.15 7.85 5.61
N THR A 194 -10.03 7.83 6.61
CA THR A 194 -9.64 7.71 8.02
C THR A 194 -8.95 6.36 8.29
N LEU A 195 -9.48 5.28 7.72
CA LEU A 195 -8.87 3.95 7.80
C LEU A 195 -7.51 3.91 7.09
N LEU A 196 -7.39 4.53 5.92
CA LEU A 196 -6.13 4.60 5.17
C LEU A 196 -5.07 5.40 5.92
N LEU A 197 -5.47 6.55 6.46
CA LEU A 197 -4.64 7.42 7.28
C LEU A 197 -4.11 6.69 8.52
N ALA A 198 -4.96 5.91 9.19
CA ALA A 198 -4.57 5.06 10.31
C ALA A 198 -3.62 3.91 9.89
N ALA A 199 -3.76 3.38 8.67
CA ALA A 199 -2.89 2.33 8.14
C ALA A 199 -1.48 2.84 7.76
N ALA A 200 -1.39 4.10 7.31
CA ALA A 200 -0.16 4.71 6.80
C ALA A 200 1.07 4.59 7.74
N PRO A 201 1.01 4.91 9.05
CA PRO A 201 2.17 4.76 9.93
C PRO A 201 2.63 3.30 10.06
N LEU A 202 1.70 2.34 10.05
CA LEU A 202 2.05 0.92 10.14
C LEU A 202 2.65 0.38 8.84
N ALA A 203 2.16 0.87 7.68
CA ALA A 203 2.77 0.62 6.38
C ALA A 203 4.22 1.15 6.36
N TRP A 204 4.41 2.38 6.85
CA TRP A 204 5.72 3.02 6.93
C TRP A 204 6.69 2.26 7.84
N LEU A 205 6.23 1.81 9.00
CA LEU A 205 7.01 0.98 9.93
C LEU A 205 7.38 -0.38 9.31
N THR A 206 6.50 -0.94 8.48
CA THR A 206 6.75 -2.19 7.76
C THR A 206 7.91 -2.04 6.79
N VAL A 207 7.86 -1.02 5.93
CA VAL A 207 8.95 -0.72 4.98
C VAL A 207 10.25 -0.42 5.73
N ARG A 208 10.19 0.38 6.79
CA ARG A 208 11.35 0.73 7.62
C ARG A 208 12.01 -0.50 8.22
N GLY A 209 11.25 -1.30 8.95
CA GLY A 209 11.79 -2.39 9.76
C GLY A 209 12.33 -3.53 8.91
N ILE A 210 11.66 -3.85 7.81
CA ILE A 210 12.18 -4.84 6.85
C ILE A 210 13.47 -4.33 6.22
N THR A 211 13.49 -3.08 5.73
CA THR A 211 14.68 -2.49 5.09
C THR A 211 15.88 -2.40 6.05
N GLN A 212 15.64 -2.05 7.32
CA GLN A 212 16.69 -2.08 8.36
C GLN A 212 17.23 -3.50 8.57
N GLY A 213 16.38 -4.52 8.56
CA GLY A 213 16.81 -5.91 8.62
C GLY A 213 17.66 -6.32 7.40
N VAL A 214 17.30 -5.87 6.20
CA VAL A 214 18.12 -6.07 4.99
C VAL A 214 19.51 -5.47 5.17
N LEU A 215 19.59 -4.20 5.58
CA LEU A 215 20.86 -3.50 5.76
C LEU A 215 21.74 -4.17 6.83
N GLN A 216 21.16 -4.56 7.97
CA GLN A 216 21.89 -5.23 9.05
C GLN A 216 22.51 -6.56 8.61
N ARG A 217 21.76 -7.38 7.85
CA ARG A 217 22.28 -8.65 7.31
C ARG A 217 23.33 -8.44 6.22
N SER A 218 23.20 -7.40 5.40
CA SER A 218 24.20 -7.08 4.38
C SER A 218 25.51 -6.54 4.94
N SER A 219 25.52 -6.02 6.17
CA SER A 219 26.72 -5.54 6.86
C SER A 219 27.39 -6.58 7.76
N ALA A 220 26.78 -7.76 7.98
CA ALA A 220 27.36 -8.80 8.81
C ALA A 220 28.61 -9.41 8.12
N PRO A 221 29.78 -9.48 8.79
CA PRO A 221 30.98 -10.07 8.20
C PRO A 221 30.73 -11.54 7.86
N VAL A 222 31.19 -11.96 6.68
CA VAL A 222 31.26 -13.38 6.32
C VAL A 222 32.23 -14.03 7.31
N VAL A 223 31.68 -14.78 8.27
CA VAL A 223 32.51 -15.63 9.13
C VAL A 223 33.09 -16.71 8.22
N LEU A 224 34.30 -16.49 7.74
CA LEU A 224 35.09 -17.53 7.07
C LEU A 224 35.25 -18.64 8.10
N ALA A 225 34.60 -19.78 7.87
CA ALA A 225 34.85 -20.97 8.66
C ALA A 225 36.36 -21.29 8.59
N PRO A 226 37.02 -21.65 9.70
CA PRO A 226 38.41 -22.05 9.65
C PRO A 226 38.52 -23.26 8.72
N ALA A 227 39.45 -23.17 7.76
CA ALA A 227 39.79 -24.29 6.91
C ALA A 227 40.21 -25.47 7.80
N VAL A 228 39.48 -26.58 7.68
CA VAL A 228 39.83 -27.87 8.28
C VAL A 228 40.76 -28.60 7.32
#